data_AF-A0A352BH51-F1
#
_entry.id   AF-A0A352BH51-F1
#
_cell.length_a   1.000
_cell.length_b   1.000
_cell.length_c   1.000
_cell.angle_alpha   90.00
_cell.angle_beta   90.00
_cell.angle_gamma   90.00
#
_symmetry.space_group_name_H-M   'P 1'
#
loop_
_entity.id
_entity.type
_entity.pdbx_description
1 polymer ?
#
loop_
_entity_poly.entity_id
_entity_poly.type
_entity_poly.pdbx_seq_one_letter_code
_entity_poly.pdbx_strand_id
1 'polypeptide(L)'
;KEIIKSIEDLLVQYGSASECVEFAKVVEELGMDVSRLEQKVIESKDALCGVKFARAIKSSDKKALGDMVAESKNIRYCTLFASSIAGADIAQMDDIVFENGNSNELALFAMQVNGANVKRIVDELAKRNQYKTLCRMTREVSEEDEKYIQDMILATNNAEYCYEFAYHCKNCDVQKLQQVVLNSNNAELCYEFARDIKGADVKSLSKVVLESRDTFLCDSFANYVDGADKKVFQKAIKLIEKEESAKRKEEEKRKREQLKAQLEEDEKLL
;
A
#
# COMPACT_ATOMS: atom_id res chain seq x y z
N LYS A 1 -32.45 -9.21 -41.28
CA LYS A 1 -32.87 -7.94 -40.63
C LYS A 1 -34.19 -8.11 -39.88
N GLU A 2 -35.26 -8.63 -40.49
CA GLU A 2 -36.55 -8.84 -39.80
C GLU A 2 -36.45 -9.79 -38.60
N ILE A 3 -35.78 -10.96 -38.75
CA ILE A 3 -35.57 -11.90 -37.63
C ILE A 3 -34.86 -11.23 -36.45
N ILE A 4 -33.81 -10.44 -36.72
CA ILE A 4 -33.05 -9.71 -35.69
C ILE A 4 -33.96 -8.72 -34.96
N LYS A 5 -34.80 -7.99 -35.69
CA LYS A 5 -35.76 -7.05 -35.10
C LYS A 5 -36.81 -7.76 -34.23
N SER A 6 -37.31 -8.91 -34.68
CA SER A 6 -38.25 -9.71 -33.86
C SER A 6 -37.61 -10.24 -32.58
N ILE A 7 -36.33 -10.65 -32.63
CA ILE A 7 -35.59 -11.06 -31.42
C ILE A 7 -35.36 -9.86 -30.50
N GLU A 8 -34.96 -8.70 -31.06
CA GLU A 8 -34.81 -7.46 -30.29
C GLU A 8 -36.11 -7.08 -29.57
N ASP A 9 -37.26 -7.12 -30.27
CA ASP A 9 -38.58 -6.82 -29.70
C ASP A 9 -38.89 -7.74 -28.50
N LEU A 10 -38.63 -9.05 -28.64
CA LEU A 10 -38.82 -10.02 -27.56
C LEU A 10 -37.90 -9.75 -26.36
N LEU A 11 -36.63 -9.42 -26.61
CA LEU A 11 -35.65 -9.15 -25.56
C LEU A 11 -35.94 -7.84 -24.82
N VAL A 12 -36.32 -6.77 -25.53
CA VAL A 12 -36.70 -5.51 -24.90
C VAL A 12 -37.94 -5.70 -24.03
N GLN A 13 -38.91 -6.51 -24.48
CA GLN A 13 -40.15 -6.72 -23.75
C GLN A 13 -40.00 -7.67 -22.56
N TYR A 14 -39.31 -8.80 -22.75
CA TYR A 14 -39.30 -9.91 -21.78
C TYR A 14 -37.91 -10.36 -21.34
N GLY A 15 -36.86 -9.96 -22.05
CA GLY A 15 -35.49 -10.33 -21.77
C GLY A 15 -34.91 -9.60 -20.55
N SER A 16 -33.91 -10.23 -19.96
CA SER A 16 -33.03 -9.65 -18.95
C SER A 16 -32.03 -8.67 -19.58
N ALA A 17 -31.48 -7.78 -18.75
CA ALA A 17 -30.41 -6.88 -19.17
C ALA A 17 -29.19 -7.65 -19.68
N SER A 18 -28.86 -8.79 -19.07
CA SER A 18 -27.73 -9.63 -19.50
C SER A 18 -27.97 -10.23 -20.89
N GLU A 19 -29.19 -10.69 -21.20
CA GLU A 19 -29.51 -11.19 -22.54
C GLU A 19 -29.47 -10.06 -23.57
N CYS A 20 -29.91 -8.85 -23.21
CA CYS A 20 -29.79 -7.67 -24.05
C CYS A 20 -28.32 -7.33 -24.36
N VAL A 21 -27.41 -7.42 -23.38
CA VAL A 21 -25.97 -7.22 -23.57
C VAL A 21 -25.38 -8.23 -24.55
N GLU A 22 -25.72 -9.51 -24.38
CA GLU A 22 -25.19 -10.57 -25.26
C GLU A 22 -25.71 -10.42 -26.70
N PHE A 23 -27.00 -10.09 -26.86
CA PHE A 23 -27.58 -9.90 -28.18
C PHE A 23 -27.08 -8.61 -28.86
N ALA A 24 -26.84 -7.54 -28.10
CA ALA A 24 -26.34 -6.27 -28.64
C ALA A 24 -25.00 -6.42 -29.38
N LYS A 25 -24.14 -7.37 -28.97
CA LYS A 25 -22.89 -7.67 -29.68
C LYS A 25 -23.15 -8.11 -31.12
N VAL A 26 -24.12 -9.01 -31.30
CA VAL A 26 -24.53 -9.51 -32.63
C VAL A 26 -25.13 -8.38 -33.46
N VAL A 27 -25.95 -7.52 -32.83
CA VAL A 27 -26.57 -6.36 -33.51
C VAL A 27 -25.51 -5.36 -33.99
N GLU A 28 -24.53 -5.03 -33.14
CA GLU A 28 -23.40 -4.14 -33.47
C GLU A 28 -22.53 -4.71 -34.61
N GLU A 29 -22.20 -6.00 -34.57
CA GLU A 29 -21.42 -6.69 -35.61
C GLU A 29 -22.10 -6.65 -36.99
N LEU A 30 -23.44 -6.63 -36.99
CA LEU A 30 -24.25 -6.47 -38.20
C LEU A 30 -24.41 -5.01 -38.65
N GLY A 31 -23.82 -4.05 -37.93
CA GLY A 31 -23.93 -2.61 -38.20
C GLY A 31 -25.35 -2.08 -38.00
N MET A 32 -26.12 -2.71 -37.11
CA MET A 32 -27.48 -2.32 -36.77
C MET A 32 -27.52 -1.48 -35.49
N ASP A 33 -28.58 -0.68 -35.33
CA ASP A 33 -28.79 0.17 -34.15
C ASP A 33 -29.05 -0.67 -32.90
N VAL A 34 -28.35 -0.35 -31.82
CA VAL A 34 -28.41 -1.01 -30.51
C VAL A 34 -29.18 -0.21 -29.46
N SER A 35 -29.67 0.99 -29.81
CA SER A 35 -30.20 1.98 -28.86
C SER A 35 -31.33 1.44 -27.98
N ARG A 36 -32.19 0.57 -28.51
CA ARG A 36 -33.31 -0.01 -27.73
C ARG A 36 -32.83 -1.03 -26.70
N LEU A 37 -31.83 -1.83 -27.05
CA LEU A 37 -31.19 -2.77 -26.13
C LEU A 37 -30.41 -2.01 -25.04
N GLU A 38 -29.72 -0.93 -25.42
CA GLU A 38 -29.03 -0.05 -24.48
C GLU A 38 -30.02 0.58 -23.49
N GLN A 39 -31.12 1.15 -23.98
CA GLN A 39 -32.16 1.74 -23.13
C GLN A 39 -32.73 0.71 -22.13
N LYS A 40 -32.97 -0.52 -22.58
CA LYS A 40 -33.42 -1.61 -21.70
C LYS A 40 -32.40 -1.93 -20.61
N VAL A 41 -31.11 -1.91 -20.94
CA VAL A 41 -30.03 -2.09 -19.95
C VAL A 41 -30.01 -0.92 -18.95
N ILE A 42 -30.15 0.32 -19.42
CA ILE A 42 -30.21 1.51 -18.55
C ILE A 42 -31.38 1.43 -17.56
N GLU A 43 -32.58 1.08 -18.06
CA GLU A 43 -33.79 0.96 -17.24
C GLU A 43 -33.70 -0.15 -16.18
N SER A 44 -32.87 -1.16 -16.42
CA SER A 44 -32.66 -2.24 -15.46
C SER A 44 -31.92 -1.80 -14.20
N LYS A 45 -31.15 -0.70 -14.27
CA LYS A 45 -30.24 -0.20 -13.22
C LYS A 45 -29.19 -1.23 -12.75
N ASP A 46 -28.95 -2.28 -13.52
CA ASP A 46 -27.87 -3.23 -13.28
C ASP A 46 -26.55 -2.65 -13.79
N ALA A 47 -25.79 -2.05 -12.87
CA ALA A 47 -24.50 -1.44 -13.18
C ALA A 47 -23.49 -2.41 -13.81
N LEU A 48 -23.52 -3.71 -13.47
CA LEU A 48 -22.63 -4.69 -14.10
C LEU A 48 -23.00 -4.87 -15.56
N CYS A 49 -24.29 -4.97 -15.87
CA CYS A 49 -24.76 -5.00 -17.26
C CYS A 49 -24.40 -3.72 -17.99
N GLY A 50 -24.51 -2.55 -17.35
CA GLY A 50 -24.06 -1.27 -17.89
C GLY A 50 -22.60 -1.25 -18.29
N VAL A 51 -21.71 -1.65 -17.38
CA VAL A 51 -20.27 -1.77 -17.65
C VAL A 51 -20.00 -2.74 -18.79
N LYS A 52 -20.65 -3.92 -18.77
CA LYS A 52 -20.47 -4.93 -19.83
C LYS A 52 -20.92 -4.41 -21.19
N PHE A 53 -22.05 -3.69 -21.24
CA PHE A 53 -22.57 -3.09 -22.46
C PHE A 53 -21.60 -2.04 -23.00
N ALA A 54 -21.18 -1.09 -22.16
CA ALA A 54 -20.24 -0.03 -22.54
C ALA A 54 -18.92 -0.59 -23.06
N ARG A 55 -18.45 -1.71 -22.50
CA ARG A 55 -17.21 -2.36 -22.93
C ARG A 55 -17.37 -3.11 -24.25
N ALA A 56 -18.51 -3.76 -24.46
CA ALA A 56 -18.74 -4.63 -25.61
C ALA A 56 -19.13 -3.85 -26.87
N ILE A 57 -19.85 -2.74 -26.71
CA ILE A 57 -20.52 -2.04 -27.80
C ILE A 57 -19.82 -0.71 -28.04
N LYS A 58 -19.21 -0.52 -29.22
CA LYS A 58 -18.40 0.68 -29.50
C LYS A 58 -19.27 1.91 -29.68
N SER A 59 -20.41 1.76 -30.35
CA SER A 59 -21.37 2.83 -30.63
C SER A 59 -22.16 3.33 -29.41
N SER A 60 -22.08 2.64 -28.27
CA SER A 60 -22.94 2.91 -27.12
C SER A 60 -22.71 4.28 -26.49
N ASP A 61 -23.74 4.82 -25.85
CA ASP A 61 -23.70 6.07 -25.11
C ASP A 61 -22.98 5.89 -23.77
N LYS A 62 -21.68 6.22 -23.76
CA LYS A 62 -20.83 6.11 -22.57
C LYS A 62 -21.28 7.01 -21.44
N LYS A 63 -21.92 8.13 -21.75
CA LYS A 63 -22.41 9.07 -20.74
C LYS A 63 -23.63 8.48 -20.04
N ALA A 64 -24.64 8.06 -20.79
CA ALA A 64 -25.86 7.50 -20.19
C ALA A 64 -25.57 6.22 -19.38
N LEU A 65 -24.71 5.34 -19.89
CA LEU A 65 -24.27 4.15 -19.15
C LEU A 65 -23.42 4.52 -17.93
N GLY A 66 -22.57 5.55 -18.03
CA GLY A 66 -21.77 6.07 -16.93
C GLY A 66 -22.65 6.63 -15.81
N ASP A 67 -23.63 7.46 -16.15
CA ASP A 67 -24.61 8.03 -15.22
C ASP A 67 -25.36 6.92 -14.45
N MET A 68 -25.83 5.89 -15.15
CA MET A 68 -26.45 4.72 -14.51
C MET A 68 -25.48 4.00 -13.55
N VAL A 69 -24.22 3.80 -13.95
CA VAL A 69 -23.24 3.15 -13.08
C VAL A 69 -22.95 4.00 -11.85
N ALA A 70 -22.83 5.32 -12.00
CA ALA A 70 -22.65 6.27 -10.91
C ALA A 70 -23.83 6.25 -9.92
N GLU A 71 -25.06 6.19 -10.42
CA GLU A 71 -26.28 6.08 -9.60
C GLU A 71 -26.29 4.84 -8.69
N SER A 72 -25.65 3.74 -9.12
CA SER A 72 -25.56 2.52 -8.31
C SER A 72 -24.71 2.69 -7.05
N LYS A 73 -23.82 3.69 -7.02
CA LYS A 73 -22.80 3.92 -5.98
C LYS A 73 -21.94 2.70 -5.68
N ASN A 74 -21.90 1.72 -6.59
CA ASN A 74 -21.06 0.55 -6.45
C ASN A 74 -19.64 0.89 -6.88
N ILE A 75 -18.77 1.11 -5.89
CA ILE A 75 -17.41 1.59 -6.10
C ILE A 75 -16.59 0.70 -7.05
N ARG A 76 -16.77 -0.62 -6.95
CA ARG A 76 -16.10 -1.57 -7.84
C ARG A 76 -16.52 -1.35 -9.30
N TYR A 77 -17.80 -1.11 -9.56
CA TYR A 77 -18.28 -0.88 -10.91
C TYR A 77 -17.94 0.52 -11.43
N CYS A 78 -17.96 1.56 -10.57
CA CYS A 78 -17.46 2.88 -10.94
C CYS A 78 -15.98 2.83 -11.34
N THR A 79 -15.14 2.16 -10.53
CA THR A 79 -13.71 1.99 -10.82
C THR A 79 -13.49 1.19 -12.10
N LEU A 80 -14.24 0.11 -12.30
CA LEU A 80 -14.14 -0.70 -13.51
C LEU A 80 -14.58 0.09 -14.75
N PHE A 81 -15.63 0.90 -14.64
CA PHE A 81 -16.10 1.75 -15.74
C PHE A 81 -15.05 2.78 -16.10
N ALA A 82 -14.55 3.53 -15.11
CA ALA A 82 -13.56 4.58 -15.31
C ALA A 82 -12.22 4.05 -15.86
N SER A 83 -11.77 2.87 -15.42
CA SER A 83 -10.49 2.29 -15.88
C SER A 83 -10.56 1.61 -17.24
N SER A 84 -11.72 1.11 -17.66
CA SER A 84 -11.82 0.25 -18.85
C SER A 84 -12.58 0.86 -20.03
N ILE A 85 -13.33 1.96 -19.83
CA ILE A 85 -14.18 2.55 -20.86
C ILE A 85 -13.58 3.87 -21.33
N ALA A 86 -13.13 3.91 -22.59
CA ALA A 86 -12.69 5.14 -23.22
C ALA A 86 -13.85 6.15 -23.31
N GLY A 87 -13.59 7.39 -22.89
CA GLY A 87 -14.60 8.45 -22.85
C GLY A 87 -15.50 8.43 -21.61
N ALA A 88 -15.21 7.59 -20.61
CA ALA A 88 -15.87 7.67 -19.31
C ALA A 88 -15.63 9.05 -18.65
N ASP A 89 -16.64 9.54 -17.94
CA ASP A 89 -16.53 10.74 -17.11
C ASP A 89 -15.76 10.41 -15.82
N ILE A 90 -14.44 10.56 -15.88
CA ILE A 90 -13.57 10.24 -14.76
C ILE A 90 -13.84 11.14 -13.55
N ALA A 91 -14.24 12.40 -13.77
CA ALA A 91 -14.51 13.33 -12.68
C ALA A 91 -15.75 12.91 -11.88
N GLN A 92 -16.83 12.54 -12.58
CA GLN A 92 -18.02 11.98 -11.93
C GLN A 92 -17.68 10.72 -11.13
N MET A 93 -16.89 9.81 -11.71
CA MET A 93 -16.51 8.57 -11.02
C MET A 93 -15.60 8.84 -9.82
N ASP A 94 -14.67 9.78 -9.94
CA ASP A 94 -13.80 10.24 -8.84
C ASP A 94 -14.64 10.77 -7.66
N ASP A 95 -15.63 11.62 -7.92
CA ASP A 95 -16.51 12.15 -6.87
C ASP A 95 -17.32 11.05 -6.17
N ILE A 96 -17.94 10.13 -6.92
CA ILE A 96 -18.70 9.01 -6.33
C ILE A 96 -17.80 8.12 -5.47
N VAL A 97 -16.60 7.78 -5.98
CA VAL A 97 -15.64 6.95 -5.25
C VAL A 97 -15.11 7.68 -4.02
N PHE A 98 -14.85 8.99 -4.11
CA PHE A 98 -14.42 9.79 -2.98
C PHE A 98 -15.45 9.85 -1.86
N GLU A 99 -16.73 10.06 -2.21
CA GLU A 99 -17.83 10.23 -1.25
C GLU A 99 -18.23 8.91 -0.57
N ASN A 100 -18.15 7.78 -1.27
CA ASN A 100 -18.74 6.51 -0.82
C ASN A 100 -17.69 5.41 -0.58
N GLY A 101 -16.44 5.61 -1.01
CA GLY A 101 -15.38 4.61 -0.96
C GLY A 101 -14.67 4.50 0.38
N ASN A 102 -14.32 3.27 0.74
CA ASN A 102 -13.38 3.01 1.82
C ASN A 102 -11.92 3.26 1.39
N SER A 103 -10.99 3.24 2.34
CA SER A 103 -9.58 3.56 2.09
C SER A 103 -8.91 2.70 1.01
N ASN A 104 -9.25 1.41 0.95
CA ASN A 104 -8.68 0.51 -0.06
C ASN A 104 -9.27 0.79 -1.44
N GLU A 105 -10.56 1.14 -1.50
CA GLU A 105 -11.25 1.49 -2.75
C GLU A 105 -10.74 2.81 -3.33
N LEU A 106 -10.52 3.83 -2.50
CA LEU A 106 -9.89 5.08 -2.91
C LEU A 106 -8.50 4.84 -3.51
N ALA A 107 -7.67 4.07 -2.80
CA ALA A 107 -6.32 3.74 -3.27
C ALA A 107 -6.35 2.94 -4.58
N LEU A 108 -7.26 1.97 -4.70
CA LEU A 108 -7.42 1.18 -5.91
C LEU A 108 -7.83 2.05 -7.11
N PHE A 109 -8.74 3.00 -6.90
CA PHE A 109 -9.16 3.93 -7.93
C PHE A 109 -7.98 4.80 -8.41
N ALA A 110 -7.23 5.39 -7.48
CA ALA A 110 -6.04 6.18 -7.80
C ALA A 110 -4.97 5.39 -8.59
N MET A 111 -4.81 4.09 -8.30
CA MET A 111 -3.85 3.23 -9.00
C MET A 111 -4.33 2.77 -10.38
N GLN A 112 -5.65 2.59 -10.57
CA GLN A 112 -6.19 1.94 -11.77
C GLN A 112 -6.77 2.91 -12.80
N VAL A 113 -7.13 4.12 -12.38
CA VAL A 113 -7.87 5.06 -13.23
C VAL A 113 -6.97 6.21 -13.64
N ASN A 114 -6.62 6.25 -14.93
CA ASN A 114 -5.88 7.38 -15.49
C ASN A 114 -6.74 8.66 -15.43
N GLY A 115 -6.18 9.74 -14.87
CA GLY A 115 -6.89 10.99 -14.64
C GLY A 115 -7.63 11.07 -13.30
N ALA A 116 -7.54 10.05 -12.43
CA ALA A 116 -8.02 10.13 -11.05
C ALA A 116 -7.35 11.28 -10.28
N ASN A 117 -8.06 11.86 -9.31
CA ASN A 117 -7.51 12.93 -8.49
C ASN A 117 -6.66 12.35 -7.34
N VAL A 118 -5.46 11.87 -7.68
CA VAL A 118 -4.56 11.19 -6.75
C VAL A 118 -4.26 12.05 -5.52
N LYS A 119 -3.97 13.34 -5.69
CA LYS A 119 -3.68 14.26 -4.57
C LYS A 119 -4.83 14.34 -3.56
N ARG A 120 -6.07 14.49 -4.04
CA ARG A 120 -7.26 14.51 -3.16
C ARG A 120 -7.42 13.19 -2.40
N ILE A 121 -7.20 12.06 -3.07
CA ILE A 121 -7.24 10.74 -2.43
C ILE A 121 -6.14 10.59 -1.39
N VAL A 122 -4.92 11.03 -1.71
CA VAL A 122 -3.76 10.99 -0.81
C VAL A 122 -4.05 11.78 0.47
N ASP A 123 -4.55 13.01 0.35
CA ASP A 123 -4.92 13.86 1.49
C ASP A 123 -5.97 13.20 2.39
N GLU A 124 -6.97 12.58 1.78
CA GLU A 124 -8.04 11.89 2.51
C GLU A 124 -7.54 10.65 3.24
N LEU A 125 -6.67 9.86 2.60
CA LEU A 125 -6.03 8.71 3.24
C LEU A 125 -5.13 9.13 4.41
N ALA A 126 -4.40 10.23 4.29
CA ALA A 126 -3.63 10.80 5.41
C ALA A 126 -4.53 11.20 6.59
N LYS A 127 -5.64 11.90 6.33
CA LYS A 127 -6.63 12.24 7.38
C LYS A 127 -7.17 11.01 8.08
N ARG A 128 -7.33 9.89 7.36
CA ARG A 128 -7.76 8.59 7.89
C ARG A 128 -6.63 7.77 8.53
N ASN A 129 -5.42 8.33 8.65
CA ASN A 129 -4.20 7.65 9.13
C ASN A 129 -3.84 6.38 8.35
N GLN A 130 -4.11 6.36 7.04
CA GLN A 130 -3.91 5.19 6.16
C GLN A 130 -2.54 5.22 5.48
N TYR A 131 -1.48 5.54 6.22
CA TYR A 131 -0.13 5.69 5.68
C TYR A 131 0.44 4.40 5.08
N LYS A 132 0.09 3.23 5.64
CA LYS A 132 0.45 1.93 5.02
C LYS A 132 -0.20 1.74 3.65
N THR A 133 -1.42 2.23 3.46
CA THR A 133 -2.11 2.20 2.16
C THR A 133 -1.43 3.15 1.17
N LEU A 134 -1.07 4.36 1.64
CA LEU A 134 -0.29 5.32 0.86
C LEU A 134 1.05 4.74 0.38
N CYS A 135 1.78 4.02 1.23
CA CYS A 135 3.04 3.39 0.84
C CYS A 135 2.84 2.32 -0.25
N ARG A 136 1.74 1.56 -0.21
CA ARG A 136 1.50 0.47 -1.17
C ARG A 136 1.11 0.96 -2.56
N MET A 137 0.40 2.09 -2.65
CA MET A 137 -0.07 2.62 -3.92
C MET A 137 1.02 3.31 -4.76
N THR A 138 2.19 3.60 -4.19
CA THR A 138 3.29 4.29 -4.91
C THR A 138 3.74 3.55 -6.17
N ARG A 139 3.57 2.23 -6.21
CA ARG A 139 4.01 1.38 -7.34
C ARG A 139 3.38 1.72 -8.69
N GLU A 140 2.20 2.34 -8.69
CA GLU A 140 1.36 2.52 -9.87
C GLU A 140 0.98 4.00 -10.12
N VAL A 141 1.55 4.95 -9.36
CA VAL A 141 1.27 6.39 -9.52
C VAL A 141 2.43 7.11 -10.21
N SER A 142 2.22 8.38 -10.59
CA SER A 142 3.25 9.19 -11.24
C SER A 142 4.39 9.55 -10.28
N GLU A 143 5.58 9.87 -10.82
CA GLU A 143 6.71 10.34 -9.99
C GLU A 143 6.39 11.62 -9.19
N GLU A 144 5.50 12.48 -9.72
CA GLU A 144 5.02 13.66 -9.00
C GLU A 144 4.21 13.27 -7.76
N ASP A 145 3.31 12.29 -7.91
CA ASP A 145 2.50 11.78 -6.82
C ASP A 145 3.34 11.00 -5.81
N GLU A 146 4.33 10.22 -6.26
CA GLU A 146 5.29 9.55 -5.36
C GLU A 146 6.00 10.56 -4.46
N LYS A 147 6.48 11.68 -5.04
CA LYS A 147 7.12 12.76 -4.28
C LYS A 147 6.15 13.41 -3.30
N TYR A 148 4.92 13.67 -3.71
CA TYR A 148 3.89 14.23 -2.84
C TYR A 148 3.59 13.31 -1.65
N ILE A 149 3.43 12.02 -1.90
CA ILE A 149 3.25 11.02 -0.84
C ILE A 149 4.48 10.98 0.08
N GLN A 150 5.70 11.05 -0.48
CA GLN A 150 6.92 11.06 0.32
C GLN A 150 6.94 12.24 1.30
N ASP A 151 6.64 13.45 0.83
CA ASP A 151 6.62 14.64 1.67
C ASP A 151 5.60 14.48 2.81
N MET A 152 4.46 13.86 2.53
CA MET A 152 3.44 13.58 3.54
C MET A 152 3.87 12.50 4.54
N ILE A 153 4.55 11.45 4.09
CA ILE A 153 5.14 10.41 4.98
C ILE A 153 6.22 11.03 5.87
N LEU A 154 7.11 11.85 5.32
CA LEU A 154 8.13 12.55 6.09
C LEU A 154 7.52 13.46 7.17
N ALA A 155 6.40 14.13 6.86
CA ALA A 155 5.68 14.96 7.81
C ALA A 155 5.14 14.18 9.02
N THR A 156 4.94 12.86 8.90
CA THR A 156 4.55 12.03 10.06
C THR A 156 5.69 11.84 11.06
N ASN A 157 6.95 12.04 10.64
CA ASN A 157 8.15 11.74 11.41
C ASN A 157 8.16 10.32 12.02
N ASN A 158 7.47 9.38 11.37
CA ASN A 158 7.38 7.99 11.82
C ASN A 158 8.37 7.13 11.01
N ALA A 159 9.32 6.51 11.72
CA ALA A 159 10.38 5.71 11.10
C ALA A 159 9.86 4.44 10.42
N GLU A 160 8.82 3.78 10.95
CA GLU A 160 8.21 2.60 10.32
C GLU A 160 7.57 3.00 8.99
N TYR A 161 6.84 4.11 8.93
CA TYR A 161 6.27 4.59 7.67
C TYR A 161 7.33 5.03 6.67
N CYS A 162 8.43 5.64 7.12
CA CYS A 162 9.55 5.99 6.24
C CYS A 162 10.22 4.75 5.65
N TYR A 163 10.42 3.71 6.45
CA TYR A 163 10.94 2.42 5.99
C TYR A 163 9.97 1.74 4.99
N GLU A 164 8.70 1.60 5.34
CA GLU A 164 7.66 1.01 4.48
C GLU A 164 7.55 1.75 3.15
N PHE A 165 7.59 3.09 3.17
CA PHE A 165 7.59 3.89 1.96
C PHE A 165 8.83 3.64 1.11
N ALA A 166 10.03 3.65 1.70
CA ALA A 166 11.28 3.37 0.99
C ALA A 166 11.30 1.96 0.37
N TYR A 167 10.69 0.99 1.05
CA TYR A 167 10.61 -0.40 0.58
C TYR A 167 9.71 -0.54 -0.66
N HIS A 168 8.63 0.23 -0.72
CA HIS A 168 7.66 0.17 -1.82
C HIS A 168 7.96 1.14 -2.98
N CYS A 169 8.55 2.31 -2.71
CA CYS A 169 8.79 3.38 -3.66
C CYS A 169 10.16 3.26 -4.33
N LYS A 170 10.19 3.14 -5.66
CA LYS A 170 11.43 2.92 -6.43
C LYS A 170 12.31 4.16 -6.51
N ASN A 171 11.69 5.34 -6.64
CA ASN A 171 12.36 6.60 -6.93
C ASN A 171 12.26 7.59 -5.76
N CYS A 172 12.33 7.09 -4.53
CA CYS A 172 12.27 7.94 -3.34
C CYS A 172 13.61 8.60 -3.00
N ASP A 173 13.54 9.75 -2.31
CA ASP A 173 14.70 10.35 -1.66
C ASP A 173 15.02 9.56 -0.37
N VAL A 174 15.81 8.49 -0.54
CA VAL A 174 16.24 7.57 0.51
C VAL A 174 16.95 8.30 1.65
N GLN A 175 17.71 9.36 1.38
CA GLN A 175 18.49 10.06 2.40
C GLN A 175 17.60 10.77 3.41
N LYS A 176 16.52 11.43 2.94
CA LYS A 176 15.53 12.04 3.85
C LYS A 176 14.81 11.01 4.70
N LEU A 177 14.38 9.90 4.09
CA LEU A 177 13.67 8.82 4.79
C LEU A 177 14.58 8.17 5.84
N GLN A 178 15.83 7.90 5.47
CA GLN A 178 16.83 7.35 6.36
C GLN A 178 17.11 8.28 7.54
N GLN A 179 17.12 9.60 7.34
CA GLN A 179 17.33 10.53 8.44
C GLN A 179 16.25 10.39 9.53
N VAL A 180 14.99 10.18 9.15
CA VAL A 180 13.91 9.92 10.12
C VAL A 180 14.13 8.58 10.84
N VAL A 181 14.56 7.54 10.11
CA VAL A 181 14.87 6.23 10.69
C VAL A 181 16.03 6.33 11.68
N LEU A 182 17.12 7.02 11.34
CA LEU A 182 18.25 7.27 12.23
C LEU A 182 17.81 8.03 13.49
N ASN A 183 16.97 9.05 13.34
CA ASN A 183 16.48 9.85 14.47
C ASN A 183 15.62 9.05 15.44
N SER A 184 15.03 7.92 15.01
CA SER A 184 14.28 7.03 15.91
C SER A 184 15.18 6.25 16.87
N ASN A 185 16.48 6.14 16.59
CA ASN A 185 17.43 5.29 17.30
C ASN A 185 16.99 3.82 17.46
N ASN A 186 16.06 3.36 16.62
CA ASN A 186 15.65 1.97 16.60
C ASN A 186 16.65 1.15 15.77
N ALA A 187 17.46 0.34 16.46
CA ALA A 187 18.51 -0.46 15.83
C ALA A 187 17.96 -1.56 14.90
N GLU A 188 16.81 -2.14 15.20
CA GLU A 188 16.18 -3.15 14.35
C GLU A 188 15.73 -2.52 13.03
N LEU A 189 15.02 -1.38 13.10
CA LEU A 189 14.66 -0.62 11.89
C LEU A 189 15.87 -0.13 11.11
N CYS A 190 16.95 0.29 11.79
CA CYS A 190 18.19 0.68 11.10
C CYS A 190 18.83 -0.50 10.35
N TYR A 191 18.79 -1.69 10.94
CA TYR A 191 19.23 -2.93 10.30
C TYR A 191 18.36 -3.27 9.08
N GLU A 192 17.03 -3.30 9.24
CA GLU A 192 16.10 -3.58 8.14
C GLU A 192 16.25 -2.60 6.99
N PHE A 193 16.35 -1.29 7.31
CA PHE A 193 16.55 -0.26 6.31
C PHE A 193 17.88 -0.45 5.55
N ALA A 194 18.97 -0.75 6.25
CA ALA A 194 20.27 -0.97 5.62
C ALA A 194 20.28 -2.23 4.73
N ARG A 195 19.53 -3.27 5.13
CA ARG A 195 19.44 -4.54 4.41
C ARG A 195 18.59 -4.40 3.15
N ASP A 196 17.44 -3.75 3.25
CA ASP A 196 16.40 -3.83 2.23
C ASP A 196 16.40 -2.65 1.25
N ILE A 197 16.90 -1.48 1.69
CA ILE A 197 16.80 -0.24 0.91
C ILE A 197 18.10 0.04 0.14
N LYS A 198 18.01 -0.05 -1.18
CA LYS A 198 19.14 0.28 -2.07
C LYS A 198 19.52 1.76 -1.95
N GLY A 199 20.82 2.03 -1.85
CA GLY A 199 21.34 3.40 -1.72
C GLY A 199 21.30 3.96 -0.31
N ALA A 200 20.91 3.15 0.69
CA ALA A 200 21.05 3.50 2.10
C ALA A 200 22.53 3.73 2.46
N ASP A 201 22.79 4.74 3.30
CA ASP A 201 24.09 4.94 3.93
C ASP A 201 24.25 3.98 5.11
N VAL A 202 24.72 2.78 4.77
CA VAL A 202 25.07 1.68 5.67
C VAL A 202 26.01 2.13 6.79
N LYS A 203 26.91 3.08 6.53
CA LYS A 203 27.87 3.54 7.55
C LYS A 203 27.16 4.25 8.69
N SER A 204 26.21 5.14 8.40
CA SER A 204 25.44 5.83 9.43
C SER A 204 24.52 4.88 10.18
N LEU A 205 23.84 3.97 9.48
CA LEU A 205 22.96 2.97 10.09
C LEU A 205 23.75 1.98 10.98
N SER A 206 24.95 1.58 10.57
CA SER A 206 25.78 0.66 11.34
C SER A 206 26.17 1.21 12.73
N LYS A 207 26.30 2.53 12.88
CA LYS A 207 26.60 3.15 14.18
C LYS A 207 25.49 2.91 15.20
N VAL A 208 24.23 3.14 14.81
CA VAL A 208 23.07 2.93 15.68
C VAL A 208 22.98 1.47 16.12
N VAL A 209 23.24 0.53 15.19
CA VAL A 209 23.24 -0.90 15.50
C VAL A 209 24.38 -1.29 16.45
N LEU A 210 25.57 -0.73 16.27
CA LEU A 210 26.69 -0.96 17.21
C LEU A 210 26.41 -0.39 18.60
N GLU A 211 25.77 0.77 18.67
CA GLU A 211 25.40 1.46 19.92
C GLU A 211 24.30 0.72 20.70
N SER A 212 23.45 -0.06 20.03
CA SER A 212 22.45 -0.90 20.70
C SER A 212 23.08 -1.99 21.58
N ARG A 213 24.31 -2.40 21.24
CA ARG A 213 25.06 -3.50 21.86
C ARG A 213 24.32 -4.83 21.86
N ASP A 214 23.31 -4.97 21.01
CA ASP A 214 22.66 -6.25 20.75
C ASP A 214 23.57 -7.09 19.86
N THR A 215 24.13 -8.16 20.44
CA THR A 215 25.08 -9.03 19.74
C THR A 215 24.44 -9.81 18.60
N PHE A 216 23.14 -10.14 18.68
CA PHE A 216 22.40 -10.81 17.63
C PHE A 216 22.15 -9.87 16.44
N LEU A 217 21.72 -8.63 16.70
CA LEU A 217 21.58 -7.63 15.65
C LEU A 217 22.93 -7.26 15.03
N CYS A 218 23.99 -7.14 15.83
CA CYS A 218 25.35 -6.90 15.34
C CYS A 218 25.84 -8.01 14.40
N ASP A 219 25.64 -9.28 14.77
CA ASP A 219 26.01 -10.41 13.93
C ASP A 219 25.16 -10.46 12.65
N SER A 220 23.85 -10.24 12.78
CA SER A 220 22.94 -10.19 11.63
C SER A 220 23.31 -9.08 10.66
N PHE A 221 23.58 -7.87 11.15
CA PHE A 221 24.00 -6.74 10.31
C PHE A 221 25.30 -7.06 9.57
N ALA A 222 26.29 -7.60 10.26
CA ALA A 222 27.56 -7.98 9.65
C ALA A 222 27.40 -9.03 8.54
N ASN A 223 26.47 -9.96 8.69
CA ASN A 223 26.32 -11.09 7.77
C ASN A 223 25.36 -10.81 6.61
N TYR A 224 24.34 -9.98 6.81
CA TYR A 224 23.24 -9.80 5.87
C TYR A 224 23.13 -8.40 5.24
N VAL A 225 23.88 -7.39 5.71
CA VAL A 225 23.89 -6.06 5.11
C VAL A 225 25.09 -5.91 4.16
N ASP A 226 24.80 -5.65 2.89
CA ASP A 226 25.83 -5.35 1.90
C ASP A 226 26.59 -4.07 2.25
N GLY A 227 27.93 -4.13 2.20
CA GLY A 227 28.79 -2.99 2.58
C GLY A 227 29.06 -2.86 4.08
N ALA A 228 28.56 -3.76 4.93
CA ALA A 228 28.89 -3.78 6.35
C ALA A 228 30.36 -4.15 6.63
N ASP A 229 31.00 -3.46 7.58
CA ASP A 229 32.34 -3.82 8.05
C ASP A 229 32.26 -4.96 9.09
N LYS A 230 32.33 -6.20 8.58
CA LYS A 230 32.29 -7.41 9.42
C LYS A 230 33.32 -7.40 10.54
N LYS A 231 34.50 -6.81 10.34
CA LYS A 231 35.56 -6.80 11.36
C LYS A 231 35.20 -5.87 12.51
N VAL A 232 34.53 -4.74 12.24
CA VAL A 232 34.05 -3.83 13.28
C VAL A 232 33.02 -4.51 14.16
N PHE A 233 32.02 -5.15 13.57
CA PHE A 233 30.98 -5.88 14.31
C PHE A 233 31.56 -7.05 15.12
N GLN A 234 32.45 -7.87 14.55
CA GLN A 234 33.10 -8.96 15.29
C GLN A 234 33.91 -8.47 16.49
N LYS A 235 34.58 -7.32 16.38
CA LYS A 235 35.29 -6.70 17.50
C LYS A 235 34.33 -6.21 18.57
N ALA A 236 33.23 -5.59 18.17
CA ALA A 236 32.19 -5.10 19.08
C ALA A 236 31.56 -6.26 19.87
N ILE A 237 31.17 -7.34 19.21
CA ILE A 237 30.59 -8.54 19.84
C ILE A 237 31.55 -9.12 20.89
N LYS A 238 32.82 -9.34 20.55
CA LYS A 238 33.84 -9.85 21.49
C LYS A 238 34.03 -8.93 22.70
N LEU A 239 33.97 -7.62 22.49
CA LEU A 239 34.09 -6.64 23.57
C LEU A 239 32.87 -6.72 24.50
N ILE A 240 31.66 -6.78 23.94
CA ILE A 240 30.40 -6.91 24.70
C ILE A 240 30.42 -8.19 25.53
N GLU A 241 30.73 -9.34 24.94
CA GLU A 241 30.80 -10.63 25.64
C GLU A 241 31.84 -10.62 26.76
N LYS A 242 33.00 -10.01 26.53
CA LYS A 242 34.06 -9.87 27.55
C LYS A 242 33.58 -9.03 28.73
N GLU A 243 32.92 -7.90 28.46
CA GLU A 243 32.37 -7.01 29.49
C GLU A 243 31.26 -7.70 30.29
N GLU A 244 30.36 -8.44 29.64
CA GLU A 244 29.32 -9.22 30.31
C GLU A 244 29.90 -10.35 31.18
N SER A 245 30.89 -11.08 30.67
CA SER A 245 31.59 -12.12 31.44
C SER A 245 32.26 -11.53 32.69
N ALA A 246 32.88 -10.34 32.57
CA ALA A 246 33.48 -9.64 33.70
C ALA A 246 32.43 -9.23 34.74
N LYS A 247 31.30 -8.65 34.29
CA LYS A 247 30.17 -8.28 35.18
C LYS A 247 29.60 -9.48 35.92
N ARG A 248 29.39 -10.62 35.25
CA ARG A 248 28.91 -11.87 35.88
C ARG A 248 29.85 -12.36 36.97
N LYS A 249 31.17 -12.37 36.71
CA LYS A 249 32.18 -12.75 37.71
C LYS A 249 32.19 -11.82 38.92
N GLU A 250 32.05 -10.52 38.70
CA GLU A 250 31.99 -9.54 39.79
C GLU A 250 30.72 -9.70 40.63
N GLU A 251 29.56 -9.91 39.99
CA GLU A 251 28.29 -10.16 40.66
C GLU A 251 28.33 -11.46 41.48
N GLU A 252 28.89 -12.55 40.94
CA GLU A 252 29.10 -13.80 41.66
C GLU A 252 30.01 -13.61 42.88
N LYS A 253 31.08 -12.82 42.75
CA LYS A 253 31.96 -12.49 43.87
C LYS A 253 31.21 -11.74 44.96
N ARG A 254 30.43 -10.71 44.60
CA ARG A 254 29.60 -9.93 45.55
C ARG A 254 28.58 -10.82 46.27
N LYS A 255 27.88 -11.71 45.55
CA LYS A 255 26.94 -12.67 46.13
C LYS A 255 27.62 -13.62 47.12
N ARG A 256 28.83 -14.09 46.82
CA ARG A 256 29.61 -14.94 47.74
C ARG A 256 30.05 -14.19 49.00
N GLU A 257 30.43 -12.93 48.89
CA GLU A 257 30.82 -12.09 50.03
C GLU A 257 29.62 -11.79 50.93
N GLN A 258 28.46 -11.47 50.35
CA GLN A 258 27.20 -11.27 51.10
C GLN A 258 26.77 -12.53 51.84
N LEU A 259 26.82 -13.69 51.19
CA LEU A 259 26.47 -14.97 51.82
C LEU A 259 27.41 -15.29 53.00
N LYS A 260 28.71 -15.04 52.85
CA LYS A 260 29.67 -15.23 53.95
C LYS A 260 29.37 -14.32 55.13
N ALA A 261 29.11 -13.04 54.89
CA ALA A 261 28.76 -12.08 55.94
C ALA A 261 27.47 -12.49 56.67
N GLN A 262 26.47 -12.99 55.94
CA GLN A 262 25.21 -13.47 56.53
C GLN A 262 25.43 -14.71 57.41
N LEU A 263 26.24 -15.68 56.94
CA LEU A 263 26.59 -16.86 57.75
C LEU A 263 27.36 -16.48 59.03
N GLU A 264 28.28 -15.52 58.94
CA GLU A 264 29.01 -15.00 60.11
C GLU A 264 28.10 -14.25 61.11
N GLU A 265 27.01 -13.64 60.64
CA GLU A 265 26.00 -13.00 61.48
C GLU A 265 25.09 -14.03 62.16
N ASP A 266 24.60 -15.02 61.40
CA ASP A 266 23.79 -16.12 61.92
C ASP A 266 24.56 -16.94 62.97
N GLU A 267 25.86 -17.18 62.78
CA GLU A 267 26.73 -17.84 63.77
C GLU A 267 26.88 -17.04 65.08
N LYS A 268 26.79 -15.71 65.04
CA LYS A 268 26.85 -14.86 66.25
C LYS A 268 25.54 -14.83 67.03
N LEU A 269 24.43 -15.23 66.41
CA LEU A 269 23.09 -15.23 66.99
C LEU A 269 22.71 -16.57 67.64
N LEU A 270 23.52 -17.62 67.44
CA LEU A 270 23.40 -18.97 68.02
C LEU A 270 24.21 -19.10 69.32
#